data_AF-A0A7Z9I5Y1-F1
#
_entry.id   AF-A0A7Z9I5Y1-F1
#
_cell.length_a   1.000
_cell.length_b   1.000
_cell.length_c   1.000
_cell.angle_alpha   90.00
_cell.angle_beta   90.00
_cell.angle_gamma   90.00
#
_symmetry.space_group_name_H-M   'P 1'
#
loop_
_entity.id
_entity.type
_entity.pdbx_description
1 polymer ?
#
loop_
_entity_poly.entity_id
_entity_poly.type
_entity_poly.pdbx_seq_one_letter_code
_entity_poly.pdbx_strand_id
1 'polypeptide(L)' 'ELPGGNAKRFSWDLVKDIKTYKPWFLSGGININNINEIKNYAIPYGIDISSGVEASLGKKSISRINSLFQFYDSK' A
#
# COMPACT_ATOMS: atom_id res chain seq x y z
N GLU A 1 -3.83 3.33 22.33
CA GLU A 1 -3.62 2.60 21.06
C GLU A 1 -3.10 3.58 20.02
N LEU A 2 -2.12 3.21 19.20
CA LEU A 2 -1.62 4.10 18.15
C LEU A 2 -2.60 4.09 16.97
N PRO A 3 -3.10 5.24 16.50
CA PRO A 3 -4.03 5.29 15.39
C PRO A 3 -3.30 5.00 14.08
N GLY A 4 -3.55 3.82 13.51
CA GLY A 4 -3.07 3.39 12.19
C GLY A 4 -1.81 2.53 12.22
N GLY A 5 -1.82 1.43 11.44
CA GLY A 5 -0.64 0.60 11.22
C GLY A 5 -0.12 -0.09 12.49
N ASN A 6 -0.92 -1.00 13.08
CA ASN A 6 -0.55 -1.86 14.22
C ASN A 6 0.59 -2.86 13.92
N ALA A 7 1.52 -2.52 13.01
CA ALA A 7 2.51 -3.40 12.38
C ALA A 7 1.94 -4.65 11.68
N LYS A 8 0.61 -4.83 11.69
CA LYS A 8 -0.08 -5.95 11.06
C LYS A 8 -0.49 -5.56 9.64
N ARG A 9 0.09 -6.24 8.66
CA ARG A 9 -0.28 -6.12 7.25
C ARG A 9 -1.73 -6.59 7.07
N PHE A 10 -2.51 -5.86 6.27
CA PHE A 10 -3.81 -6.34 5.81
C PHE A 10 -3.61 -7.56 4.91
N SER A 11 -4.32 -8.67 5.16
CA SER A 11 -4.23 -9.85 4.30
C SER A 11 -4.95 -9.57 2.99
N TRP A 12 -4.18 -9.41 1.91
CA TRP A 12 -4.72 -9.10 0.57
C TRP A 12 -5.47 -10.28 -0.05
N ASP A 13 -5.32 -11.48 0.50
CA ASP A 13 -6.16 -12.64 0.15
C ASP A 13 -7.65 -12.36 0.33
N LEU A 14 -8.01 -11.52 1.31
CA LEU A 14 -9.41 -11.15 1.58
C LEU A 14 -10.05 -10.34 0.45
N VAL A 15 -9.25 -9.67 -0.37
CA VAL A 15 -9.71 -8.88 -1.52
C VAL A 15 -9.33 -9.53 -2.85
N LYS A 16 -8.80 -10.76 -2.81
CA LYS A 16 -8.53 -11.51 -4.02
C LYS A 16 -9.82 -11.76 -4.78
N ASP A 17 -9.78 -11.53 -6.08
CA ASP A 17 -10.92 -11.71 -6.99
C ASP A 17 -12.18 -10.88 -6.63
N ILE A 18 -12.01 -9.78 -5.89
CA ILE A 18 -13.13 -8.88 -5.54
C ILE A 18 -13.81 -8.36 -6.82
N LYS A 19 -15.12 -8.65 -6.96
CA LYS A 19 -15.95 -8.15 -8.06
C LYS A 19 -16.84 -7.03 -7.55
N THR A 20 -16.44 -5.80 -7.85
CA THR A 20 -17.20 -4.59 -7.49
C THR A 20 -17.24 -3.63 -8.67
N TYR A 21 -18.37 -2.97 -8.84
CA TYR A 21 -18.54 -1.90 -9.83
C TYR A 21 -18.11 -0.54 -9.30
N LYS A 22 -17.88 -0.42 -7.98
CA LYS A 22 -17.46 0.83 -7.36
C LYS A 22 -15.93 0.91 -7.29
N PRO A 23 -15.32 2.04 -7.69
CA PRO A 23 -13.90 2.29 -7.45
C PRO A 23 -13.58 2.16 -5.96
N TRP A 24 -12.44 1.54 -5.65
CA TRP A 24 -12.01 1.28 -4.28
C TRP A 24 -10.49 1.39 -4.16
N PHE A 25 -10.03 1.66 -2.95
CA PHE A 25 -8.62 1.88 -2.64
C PHE A 25 -8.13 0.77 -1.73
N LEU A 26 -6.91 0.28 -1.97
CA LEU A 26 -6.24 -0.66 -1.08
C LEU A 26 -5.30 0.10 -0.14
N SER A 27 -5.39 -0.18 1.17
CA SER A 27 -4.52 0.38 2.21
C SER A 27 -4.07 -0.73 3.16
N GLY A 28 -3.22 -0.38 4.13
CA GLY A 28 -2.85 -1.25 5.25
C GLY A 28 -1.51 -1.97 5.06
N GLY A 29 -0.45 -1.38 5.62
CA GLY A 29 0.88 -2.01 5.70
C GLY A 29 1.62 -2.09 4.36
N ILE A 30 1.27 -1.25 3.39
CA ILE A 30 1.90 -1.16 2.06
C ILE A 30 3.20 -0.37 2.17
N ASN A 31 4.27 -0.87 1.54
CA ASN A 31 5.58 -0.24 1.45
C ASN A 31 6.34 -0.74 0.20
N ILE A 32 7.57 -0.25 0.00
CA ILE A 32 8.39 -0.56 -1.18
C ILE A 32 8.59 -2.07 -1.40
N ASN A 33 8.67 -2.85 -0.32
CA ASN A 33 8.98 -4.28 -0.41
C ASN A 33 7.79 -5.12 -0.89
N ASN A 34 6.55 -4.63 -0.72
CA ASN A 34 5.36 -5.43 -1.00
C ASN A 34 4.39 -4.80 -2.02
N ILE A 35 4.60 -3.55 -2.44
CA ILE A 35 3.65 -2.84 -3.30
C ILE A 35 3.39 -3.56 -4.64
N ASN A 36 4.40 -4.19 -5.24
CA ASN A 36 4.22 -4.94 -6.48
C ASN A 36 3.49 -6.27 -6.30
N GLU A 37 3.49 -6.83 -5.09
CA GLU A 37 2.71 -8.04 -4.81
C GLU A 37 1.20 -7.79 -4.93
N ILE A 38 0.73 -6.53 -4.78
CA ILE A 38 -0.70 -6.16 -4.87
C ILE A 38 -1.31 -6.67 -6.16
N LYS A 39 -0.57 -6.55 -7.28
CA LYS A 39 -0.99 -6.94 -8.63
C LYS A 39 -1.36 -8.44 -8.72
N ASN A 40 -0.83 -9.28 -7.81
CA ASN A 40 -1.14 -10.71 -7.75
C ASN A 40 -2.47 -11.03 -7.04
N TYR A 41 -3.03 -10.07 -6.30
CA TYR A 41 -4.27 -10.24 -5.53
C TYR A 41 -5.42 -9.45 -6.15
N ALA A 42 -5.19 -8.17 -6.49
CA ALA A 42 -6.21 -7.30 -7.03
C ALA A 42 -5.63 -6.11 -7.81
N ILE A 43 -6.45 -5.48 -8.63
CA ILE A 43 -6.15 -4.21 -9.31
C ILE A 43 -7.10 -3.15 -8.74
N PRO A 44 -6.76 -2.51 -7.61
CA PRO A 44 -7.60 -1.46 -7.05
C PRO A 44 -7.56 -0.20 -7.91
N TYR A 45 -8.53 0.69 -7.72
CA TYR A 45 -8.53 1.99 -8.40
C TYR A 45 -7.43 2.91 -7.87
N GLY A 46 -7.10 2.77 -6.59
CA GLY A 46 -6.05 3.53 -5.94
C GLY A 46 -5.36 2.73 -4.82
N ILE A 47 -4.18 3.19 -4.44
CA ILE A 47 -3.42 2.66 -3.31
C ILE A 47 -3.19 3.80 -2.32
N ASP A 48 -3.53 3.56 -1.05
CA ASP A 48 -3.30 4.50 0.05
C ASP A 48 -2.15 4.01 0.95
N ILE A 49 -1.18 4.90 1.20
CA ILE A 49 0.07 4.57 1.89
C ILE A 49 0.36 5.64 2.94
N SER A 50 0.46 5.21 4.19
CA SER A 50 0.88 6.07 5.29
C SER A 50 2.28 5.73 5.80
N SER A 51 2.43 4.81 6.75
CA SER A 51 3.72 4.55 7.43
C SER A 51 4.80 3.94 6.52
N GLY A 52 4.43 3.30 5.41
CA GLY A 52 5.37 2.68 4.48
C GLY A 52 6.36 3.62 3.80
N VAL A 53 6.10 4.93 3.83
CA VAL A 53 6.98 5.98 3.27
C VAL A 53 7.51 6.96 4.32
N GLU A 54 7.34 6.64 5.61
CA GLU A 54 7.90 7.45 6.71
C GLU A 54 9.39 7.19 6.90
N ALA A 55 10.17 8.23 7.20
CA ALA A 55 11.56 8.11 7.69
C ALA A 55 11.60 7.82 9.20
N SER A 56 10.64 8.38 9.94
CA SER A 56 10.39 8.18 11.36
C SER A 56 8.92 8.42 11.64
N LEU A 57 8.41 8.03 12.82
CA LEU A 57 6.99 8.15 13.17
C LEU A 57 6.40 9.53 12.83
N GLY A 58 5.42 9.57 11.93
CA GLY A 58 4.73 10.79 11.49
C GLY A 58 5.52 11.69 10.53
N LYS A 59 6.76 11.33 10.16
CA LYS A 59 7.61 12.12 9.25
C LYS A 59 7.79 11.39 7.92
N LYS A 60 7.09 11.88 6.89
CA LYS A 60 7.20 11.36 5.52
C LYS A 60 8.59 11.61 4.91
N SER A 61 9.02 10.72 4.01
CA SER A 61 10.28 10.82 3.28
C SER A 61 10.02 10.96 1.78
N ILE A 62 10.43 12.10 1.20
CA ILE A 62 10.30 12.35 -0.24
C ILE A 62 11.06 11.29 -1.05
N SER A 63 12.25 10.88 -0.60
CA SER A 63 13.01 9.83 -1.29
C SER A 63 12.27 8.50 -1.28
N ARG A 64 11.68 8.09 -0.15
CA ARG A 64 10.88 6.84 -0.07
C ARG A 64 9.62 6.91 -0.94
N ILE A 65 8.94 8.06 -0.98
CA ILE A 65 7.79 8.29 -1.87
C ILE A 65 8.20 8.12 -3.33
N ASN A 66 9.28 8.79 -3.75
CA ASN A 66 9.77 8.71 -5.13
C ASN A 66 10.22 7.30 -5.51
N SER A 67 10.96 6.62 -4.62
CA SER A 67 11.35 5.22 -4.84
C SER A 67 10.13 4.32 -4.98
N LEU A 68 9.09 4.56 -4.20
CA LEU A 68 7.87 3.77 -4.24
C LEU A 68 7.09 3.96 -5.55
N PHE A 69 6.97 5.20 -6.04
CA PHE A 69 6.40 5.45 -7.37
C PHE A 69 7.22 4.77 -8.47
N GLN A 70 8.54 4.98 -8.48
CA GLN A 70 9.42 4.37 -9.47
C GLN A 70 9.33 2.84 -9.49
N PHE A 71 9.27 2.22 -8.31
CA PHE A 71 9.22 0.76 -8.18
C PHE A 71 7.86 0.16 -8.56
N TYR A 72 6.77 0.89 -8.32
CA TYR A 72 5.44 0.43 -8.72
C TYR A 72 5.19 0.58 -10.24
N ASP A 73 5.71 1.66 -10.82
CA ASP A 73 5.63 1.96 -12.25
C ASP A 73 6.59 1.10 -13.08
N SER A 74 7.70 0.64 -12.49
CA SER A 74 8.57 -0.36 -13.12
C SER A 74 7.84 -1.71 -13.18
N LYS A 75 7.43 -2.10 -14.39
CA LYS A 75 6.68 -3.31 -14.78
C LYS A 75 6.60 -4.43 -13.74
#